data_AF-A0A7S1CUE0-F1
#
_entry.id   AF-A0A7S1CUE0-F1
#
_cell.length_a   1.000
_cell.length_b   1.000
_cell.length_c   1.000
_cell.angle_alpha   90.00
_cell.angle_beta   90.00
_cell.angle_gamma   90.00
#
_symmetry.space_group_name_H-M   'P 1'
#
loop_
_entity.id
_entity.type
_entity.pdbx_description
1 polymer ?
#
loop_
_entity_poly.entity_id
_entity_poly.type
_entity_poly.pdbx_seq_one_letter_code
_entity_poly.pdbx_strand_id
1 'polypeptide(L)'
;KEKIESGVLRIGYAIQDGDKKFTSWHHVKCFNMPKKVNGISTKGMSVEDFVEEHLADPHGLYDDGDKLAEIIADIESKPPKSEKSNIFKDKVATYKRALDDMEGDDDEGKPSAAKKAKTDIEERARAYGVYKQMKNPELQDVLRWNLGYATTGTKDVLLVRCIDGHVNGRLARCPVCSQGKLGLSDEDAGDTIKCGGYWDEDLNMKTKCTYTVPNSSAPRLKPWYAEEPSEEEKEEMKEFTEQQKALATGKSPNGPPSELLQAAGKLDWPDT
;
A
#
# COMPACT_ATOMS: atom_id res chain seq x y z
N LYS A 1 9.08 -17.45 1.11
CA LYS A 1 10.21 -17.57 2.06
C LYS A 1 10.97 -18.82 1.64
N GLU A 2 12.14 -18.67 1.03
CA GLU A 2 12.99 -19.83 0.70
C GLU A 2 13.59 -20.40 1.98
N LYS A 3 13.65 -21.73 2.08
CA LYS A 3 14.24 -22.44 3.22
C LYS A 3 15.76 -22.42 3.06
N ILE A 4 16.48 -21.97 4.09
CA ILE A 4 17.95 -22.04 4.11
C ILE A 4 18.33 -23.52 4.27
N GLU A 5 18.96 -24.11 3.25
CA GLU A 5 19.46 -25.48 3.31
C GLU A 5 20.70 -25.58 4.21
N SER A 6 20.91 -26.76 4.83
CA SER A 6 22.09 -27.01 5.66
C SER A 6 23.33 -27.05 4.77
N GLY A 7 24.35 -26.23 5.07
CA GLY A 7 25.56 -26.08 4.25
C GLY A 7 25.58 -24.84 3.36
N VAL A 8 24.52 -24.01 3.37
CA VAL A 8 24.49 -22.74 2.65
C VAL A 8 24.90 -21.58 3.56
N LEU A 9 25.67 -20.63 3.03
CA LEU A 9 26.13 -19.42 3.71
C LEU A 9 24.96 -18.58 4.25
N ARG A 10 25.05 -18.20 5.53
CA ARG A 10 24.01 -17.43 6.22
C ARG A 10 24.60 -16.44 7.21
N ILE A 11 23.98 -15.27 7.32
CA ILE A 11 24.31 -14.23 8.29
C ILE A 11 23.36 -14.38 9.47
N GLY A 12 23.91 -14.41 10.69
CA GLY A 12 23.17 -14.72 11.90
C GLY A 12 23.50 -13.75 13.01
N TYR A 13 22.61 -12.79 13.30
CA TYR A 13 22.79 -11.89 14.43
C TYR A 13 21.85 -12.24 15.59
N ALA A 14 22.34 -12.08 16.81
CA ALA A 14 21.57 -12.33 18.02
C ALA A 14 20.60 -11.15 18.25
N ILE A 15 19.32 -11.47 18.41
CA ILE A 15 18.26 -10.55 18.79
C ILE A 15 17.81 -10.90 20.20
N GLN A 16 17.85 -9.92 21.09
CA GLN A 16 17.28 -10.01 22.42
C GLN A 16 15.90 -9.32 22.44
N ASP A 17 14.85 -10.08 22.71
CA ASP A 17 13.49 -9.58 22.91
C ASP A 17 13.04 -9.96 24.33
N GLY A 18 13.20 -9.00 25.26
CA GLY A 18 13.03 -9.24 26.69
C GLY A 18 14.03 -10.28 27.22
N ASP A 19 13.51 -11.35 27.83
CA ASP A 19 14.29 -12.45 28.42
C ASP A 19 14.68 -13.54 27.41
N LYS A 20 14.23 -13.44 26.15
CA LYS A 20 14.49 -14.45 25.11
C LYS A 20 15.57 -13.97 24.15
N LYS A 21 16.62 -14.78 23.97
CA LYS A 21 17.66 -14.59 22.96
C LYS A 21 17.39 -15.54 21.79
N PHE A 22 17.25 -15.00 20.58
CA PHE A 22 17.14 -15.80 19.36
C PHE A 22 18.09 -15.27 18.28
N THR A 23 18.67 -16.18 17.51
CA THR A 23 19.54 -15.82 16.37
C THR A 23 18.69 -15.77 15.11
N SER A 24 18.65 -14.61 14.46
CA SER A 24 17.96 -14.44 13.18
C SER A 24 18.90 -14.80 12.04
N TRP A 25 18.57 -15.86 11.30
CA TRP A 25 19.40 -16.33 10.17
C TRP A 25 18.86 -15.83 8.84
N HIS A 26 19.73 -15.28 8.01
CA HIS A 26 19.41 -14.75 6.69
C HIS A 26 20.34 -15.32 5.61
N HIS A 27 19.81 -15.60 4.42
CA HIS A 27 20.67 -15.80 3.24
C HIS A 27 21.49 -14.53 2.99
N VAL A 28 22.78 -14.68 2.64
CA VAL A 28 23.65 -13.55 2.29
C VAL A 28 23.02 -12.68 1.19
N LYS A 29 22.46 -13.32 0.16
CA LYS A 29 21.74 -12.64 -0.94
C LYS A 29 20.54 -11.81 -0.47
N CYS A 30 19.84 -12.27 0.58
CA CYS A 30 18.62 -11.63 1.08
C CYS A 30 18.88 -10.69 2.27
N PHE A 31 20.11 -10.66 2.79
CA PHE A 31 20.47 -9.86 3.94
C PHE A 31 20.51 -8.37 3.59
N ASN A 32 19.98 -7.56 4.49
CA ASN A 32 20.05 -6.11 4.45
C ASN A 32 20.43 -5.64 5.85
N MET A 33 21.33 -4.66 5.95
CA MET A 33 21.76 -4.07 7.22
C MET A 33 20.54 -3.61 8.05
N PRO A 34 20.32 -4.19 9.24
CA PRO A 34 19.24 -3.75 10.13
C PRO A 34 19.56 -2.36 10.66
N LYS A 35 18.56 -1.49 10.84
CA LYS A 35 18.75 -0.11 11.38
C LYS A 35 19.13 -0.08 12.87
N LYS A 36 18.84 -1.18 13.58
CA LYS A 36 19.15 -1.40 15.00
C LYS A 36 19.41 -2.88 15.25
N VAL A 37 20.41 -3.18 16.07
CA VAL A 37 20.65 -4.51 16.65
C VAL A 37 20.69 -4.36 18.16
N ASN A 38 19.89 -5.17 18.88
CA ASN A 38 19.79 -5.13 20.35
C ASN A 38 19.55 -3.72 20.94
N GLY A 39 18.74 -2.91 20.25
CA GLY A 39 18.44 -1.53 20.67
C GLY A 39 19.52 -0.50 20.33
N ILE A 40 20.71 -0.93 19.93
CA ILE A 40 21.82 -0.07 19.50
C ILE A 40 21.64 0.27 18.03
N SER A 41 21.81 1.55 17.68
CA SER A 41 21.76 1.98 16.28
C SER A 41 22.99 1.50 15.54
N THR A 42 22.80 0.86 14.40
CA THR A 42 23.87 0.51 13.45
C THR A 42 24.31 1.71 12.60
N LYS A 43 23.81 2.91 12.91
CA LYS A 43 24.13 4.14 12.19
C LYS A 43 25.58 4.54 12.50
N GLY A 44 26.48 4.26 11.57
CA GLY A 44 27.92 4.52 11.69
C GLY A 44 28.79 3.27 11.88
N MET A 45 28.18 2.08 11.93
CA MET A 45 28.91 0.80 11.87
C MET A 45 29.16 0.46 10.41
N SER A 46 30.40 0.12 10.06
CA SER A 46 30.75 -0.33 8.71
C SER A 46 30.14 -1.71 8.44
N VAL A 47 29.97 -2.07 7.16
CA VAL A 47 29.44 -3.39 6.81
C VAL A 47 30.44 -4.48 7.19
N GLU A 48 31.73 -4.16 7.07
CA GLU A 48 32.87 -4.95 7.51
C GLU A 48 32.78 -5.29 8.99
N ASP A 49 32.68 -4.27 9.86
CA ASP A 49 32.59 -4.47 11.32
C ASP A 49 31.38 -5.32 11.69
N PHE A 50 30.25 -5.09 11.01
CA PHE A 50 29.01 -5.81 11.26
C PHE A 50 29.14 -7.29 10.87
N VAL A 51 29.71 -7.56 9.69
CA VAL A 51 29.92 -8.91 9.17
C VAL A 51 30.95 -9.62 10.04
N GLU A 52 32.09 -9.04 10.38
CA GLU A 52 33.09 -9.68 11.24
C GLU A 52 32.53 -10.03 12.63
N GLU A 53 31.72 -9.17 13.24
CA GLU A 53 31.16 -9.42 14.57
C GLU A 53 29.98 -10.42 14.57
N HIS A 54 29.21 -10.49 13.49
CA HIS A 54 27.93 -11.24 13.43
C HIS A 54 27.85 -12.33 12.36
N LEU A 55 28.93 -12.59 11.63
CA LEU A 55 29.02 -13.70 10.69
C LEU A 55 29.41 -14.97 11.45
N ALA A 56 28.45 -15.87 11.62
CA ALA A 56 28.73 -17.20 12.11
C ALA A 56 29.00 -18.12 10.92
N ASP A 57 30.24 -18.58 10.79
CA ASP A 57 30.66 -19.60 9.83
C ASP A 57 30.83 -20.97 10.52
N PRO A 58 29.78 -21.80 10.55
CA PRO A 58 29.88 -23.13 11.15
C PRO A 58 30.76 -24.11 10.35
N HIS A 59 31.29 -23.74 9.18
CA HIS A 59 31.97 -24.68 8.27
C HIS A 59 33.38 -24.25 7.81
N GLY A 60 33.93 -23.12 8.27
CA GLY A 60 35.26 -22.66 7.89
C GLY A 60 35.38 -22.29 6.41
N LEU A 61 34.28 -21.89 5.77
CA LEU A 61 34.27 -21.38 4.40
C LEU A 61 34.96 -20.00 4.23
N TYR A 62 35.27 -19.30 5.33
CA TYR A 62 35.84 -17.95 5.34
C TYR A 62 37.33 -17.84 5.69
N ASP A 63 38.12 -18.91 5.63
CA ASP A 63 39.58 -18.76 5.66
C ASP A 63 40.13 -18.06 4.37
N ASP A 64 39.30 -17.91 3.33
CA ASP A 64 39.60 -17.15 2.11
C ASP A 64 39.14 -15.67 2.23
N GLY A 65 40.09 -14.75 2.41
CA GLY A 65 39.83 -13.31 2.50
C GLY A 65 39.11 -12.70 1.29
N ASP A 66 39.25 -13.29 0.10
CA ASP A 66 38.62 -12.81 -1.13
C ASP A 66 37.09 -12.99 -1.13
N LYS A 67 36.58 -14.07 -0.52
CA LYS A 67 35.13 -14.34 -0.43
C LYS A 67 34.45 -13.43 0.59
N LEU A 68 35.16 -13.04 1.64
CA LEU A 68 34.67 -12.09 2.63
C LEU A 68 34.47 -10.71 1.98
N ALA A 69 35.46 -10.26 1.18
CA ALA A 69 35.39 -9.00 0.45
C ALA A 69 34.23 -8.98 -0.57
N GLU A 70 33.98 -10.09 -1.28
CA GLU A 70 32.85 -10.20 -2.21
C GLU A 70 31.50 -10.04 -1.49
N ILE A 71 31.36 -10.64 -0.30
CA ILE A 71 30.12 -10.56 0.48
C ILE A 71 29.89 -9.18 1.06
N ILE A 72 30.95 -8.52 1.55
CA ILE A 72 30.88 -7.13 2.02
C ILE A 72 30.40 -6.24 0.87
N ALA A 73 31.02 -6.34 -0.31
CA ALA A 73 30.62 -5.57 -1.50
C ALA A 73 29.16 -5.86 -1.92
N ASP A 74 28.72 -7.12 -1.84
CA ASP A 74 27.33 -7.53 -2.13
C ASP A 74 26.30 -7.00 -1.12
N ILE A 75 26.71 -6.69 0.12
CA ILE A 75 25.84 -6.11 1.14
C ILE A 75 25.85 -4.57 1.03
N GLU A 76 27.02 -3.96 0.78
CA GLU A 76 27.16 -2.52 0.57
C GLU A 76 26.42 -2.02 -0.68
N SER A 77 26.45 -2.80 -1.76
CA SER A 77 25.75 -2.47 -3.00
C SER A 77 24.23 -2.54 -2.89
N LYS A 78 23.68 -3.10 -1.80
CA LYS A 78 22.23 -3.17 -1.58
C LYS A 78 21.73 -1.87 -0.96
N PRO A 79 20.77 -1.17 -1.59
CA PRO A 79 20.21 0.06 -1.02
C PRO A 79 19.51 -0.24 0.31
N PRO A 80 19.63 0.65 1.32
CA PRO A 80 19.01 0.44 2.63
C PRO A 80 17.50 0.27 2.49
N LYS A 81 16.93 -0.68 3.25
CA LYS A 81 15.50 -0.98 3.20
C LYS A 81 14.65 0.23 3.65
N SER A 82 14.06 0.89 2.66
CA SER A 82 12.92 1.83 2.65
C SER A 82 13.14 3.31 3.05
N GLU A 83 13.15 4.17 2.03
CA GLU A 83 12.78 5.60 2.04
C GLU A 83 11.26 5.83 1.97
N LYS A 84 10.45 4.78 1.81
CA LYS A 84 8.98 4.89 1.68
C LYS A 84 8.35 5.67 2.84
N SER A 85 8.92 5.61 4.05
CA SER A 85 8.42 6.39 5.20
C SER A 85 8.62 7.90 5.05
N ASN A 86 9.57 8.36 4.24
CA ASN A 86 9.85 9.79 4.07
C ASN A 86 8.82 10.44 3.15
N ILE A 87 8.46 9.80 2.05
CA ILE A 87 7.54 10.38 1.04
C ILE A 87 6.16 10.72 1.64
N PHE A 88 5.60 9.82 2.46
CA PHE A 88 4.32 10.08 3.14
C PHE A 88 4.41 11.22 4.16
N LYS A 89 5.52 11.30 4.92
CA LYS A 89 5.75 12.39 5.86
C LYS A 89 5.87 13.73 5.14
N ASP A 90 6.52 13.75 3.98
CA ASP A 90 6.68 14.96 3.18
C ASP A 90 5.34 15.46 2.62
N LYS A 91 4.46 14.56 2.15
CA LYS A 91 3.09 14.94 1.75
C LYS A 91 2.28 15.49 2.94
N VAL A 92 2.32 14.83 4.10
CA VAL A 92 1.63 15.32 5.30
C VAL A 92 2.18 16.68 5.75
N ALA A 93 3.50 16.88 5.72
CA ALA A 93 4.11 18.16 6.04
C ALA A 93 3.69 19.27 5.06
N THR A 94 3.52 18.93 3.79
CA THR A 94 3.01 19.86 2.77
C THR A 94 1.58 20.30 3.08
N TYR A 95 0.69 19.37 3.40
CA TYR A 95 -0.69 19.70 3.79
C TYR A 95 -0.75 20.51 5.09
N LYS A 96 0.12 20.20 6.04
CA LYS A 96 0.22 20.97 7.29
C LYS A 96 0.61 22.42 7.02
N ARG A 97 1.68 22.67 6.24
CA ARG A 97 2.10 24.03 5.88
C ARG A 97 1.01 24.78 5.14
N ALA A 98 0.34 24.13 4.17
CA ALA A 98 -0.75 24.74 3.45
C ALA A 98 -1.95 25.11 4.36
N LEU A 99 -2.23 24.30 5.38
CA LEU A 99 -3.26 24.63 6.38
C LEU A 99 -2.83 25.81 7.26
N ASP A 100 -1.57 25.83 7.72
CA ASP A 100 -1.03 26.91 8.54
C ASP A 100 -1.00 28.25 7.75
N ASP A 101 -0.66 28.23 6.46
CA ASP A 101 -0.68 29.40 5.57
C ASP A 101 -2.12 29.92 5.38
N MET A 102 -3.11 29.03 5.25
CA MET A 102 -4.52 29.41 5.15
C MET A 102 -5.09 30.02 6.44
N GLU A 103 -4.59 29.60 7.60
CA GLU A 103 -4.99 30.18 8.90
C GLU A 103 -4.33 31.56 9.13
N GLY A 104 -3.32 31.93 8.34
CA GLY A 104 -2.54 33.17 8.48
C GLY A 104 -2.78 34.27 7.42
N ASP A 105 -3.35 33.95 6.25
CA ASP A 105 -3.53 34.88 5.12
C ASP A 105 -5.02 35.10 4.79
N ASP A 106 -5.55 36.23 5.23
CA ASP A 106 -6.90 36.75 4.94
C ASP A 106 -6.81 37.90 3.90
N ASP A 107 -5.99 37.75 2.84
CA ASP A 107 -5.78 38.79 1.81
C ASP A 107 -5.94 38.30 0.35
N GLU A 108 -6.59 39.13 -0.45
CA GLU A 108 -7.24 38.81 -1.72
C GLU A 108 -6.29 38.60 -2.92
N GLY A 109 -6.70 37.78 -3.91
CA GLY A 109 -6.48 38.13 -5.33
C GLY A 109 -6.04 37.08 -6.36
N LYS A 110 -7.00 36.74 -7.25
CA LYS A 110 -6.89 36.48 -8.72
C LYS A 110 -6.38 35.12 -9.30
N PRO A 111 -7.09 34.44 -10.27
CA PRO A 111 -6.70 33.15 -10.84
C PRO A 111 -5.74 33.18 -12.04
N SER A 112 -4.76 32.28 -12.06
CA SER A 112 -4.20 31.65 -13.26
C SER A 112 -4.21 30.11 -13.09
N ALA A 113 -3.75 29.30 -14.05
CA ALA A 113 -3.74 27.83 -13.94
C ALA A 113 -3.03 27.27 -12.69
N ALA A 114 -2.15 28.07 -12.06
CA ALA A 114 -1.61 27.82 -10.73
C ALA A 114 -2.70 27.68 -9.65
N LYS A 115 -3.87 28.31 -9.81
CA LYS A 115 -5.01 28.14 -8.91
C LYS A 115 -5.55 26.72 -8.85
N LYS A 116 -5.51 25.91 -9.91
CA LYS A 116 -6.05 24.53 -9.82
C LYS A 116 -5.19 23.62 -8.92
N ALA A 117 -3.86 23.75 -9.03
CA ALA A 117 -2.96 23.05 -8.12
C ALA A 117 -3.04 23.64 -6.70
N LYS A 118 -3.21 24.96 -6.59
CA LYS A 118 -3.46 25.63 -5.31
C LYS A 118 -4.75 25.12 -4.64
N THR A 119 -5.84 24.99 -5.39
CA THR A 119 -7.13 24.51 -4.87
C THR A 119 -7.10 23.04 -4.45
N ASP A 120 -6.41 22.15 -5.18
CA ASP A 120 -6.29 20.73 -4.77
C ASP A 120 -5.49 20.59 -3.47
N ILE A 121 -4.38 21.33 -3.34
CA ILE A 121 -3.58 21.32 -2.12
C ILE A 121 -4.36 21.93 -0.95
N GLU A 122 -5.09 23.02 -1.16
CA GLU A 122 -5.95 23.64 -0.14
C GLU A 122 -7.10 22.71 0.30
N GLU A 123 -7.75 22.00 -0.62
CA GLU A 123 -8.79 21.01 -0.29
C GLU A 123 -8.22 19.86 0.55
N ARG A 124 -7.05 19.36 0.18
CA ARG A 124 -6.33 18.33 0.95
C ARG A 124 -5.86 18.84 2.31
N ALA A 125 -5.46 20.11 2.40
CA ALA A 125 -5.08 20.75 3.66
C ALA A 125 -6.28 20.92 4.61
N ARG A 126 -7.45 21.32 4.09
CA ARG A 126 -8.70 21.36 4.86
C ARG A 126 -9.09 19.96 5.36
N ALA A 127 -9.01 18.95 4.50
CA ALA A 127 -9.25 17.56 4.91
C ALA A 127 -8.22 17.09 5.97
N TYR A 128 -6.95 17.47 5.84
CA TYR A 128 -5.94 17.22 6.87
C TYR A 128 -6.33 17.82 8.23
N GLY A 129 -6.91 19.03 8.24
CA GLY A 129 -7.43 19.68 9.44
C GLY A 129 -8.46 18.85 10.22
N VAL A 130 -9.30 18.09 9.51
CA VAL A 130 -10.30 17.18 10.11
C VAL A 130 -9.62 15.97 10.78
N TYR A 131 -8.63 15.39 10.12
CA TYR A 131 -8.03 14.11 10.54
C TYR A 131 -6.80 14.26 11.44
N LYS A 132 -6.15 15.44 11.51
CA LYS A 132 -4.87 15.63 12.22
C LYS A 132 -4.91 15.21 13.69
N GLN A 133 -6.04 15.48 14.36
CA GLN A 133 -6.26 15.17 15.78
C GLN A 133 -6.64 13.72 16.03
N MET A 134 -7.07 12.98 15.00
CA MET A 134 -7.49 11.60 15.17
C MET A 134 -6.31 10.67 15.47
N LYS A 135 -6.57 9.64 16.27
CA LYS A 135 -5.65 8.56 16.58
C LYS A 135 -5.69 7.49 15.50
N ASN A 136 -4.66 6.64 15.45
CA ASN A 136 -4.62 5.52 14.50
C ASN A 136 -5.89 4.65 14.47
N PRO A 137 -6.49 4.19 15.59
CA PRO A 137 -7.71 3.39 15.53
C PRO A 137 -8.88 4.15 14.88
N GLU A 138 -9.06 5.43 15.21
CA GLU A 138 -10.12 6.27 14.63
C GLU A 138 -9.93 6.44 13.12
N LEU A 139 -8.69 6.68 12.66
CA LEU A 139 -8.36 6.72 11.23
C LEU A 139 -8.64 5.38 10.54
N GLN A 140 -8.35 4.27 11.22
CA GLN A 140 -8.68 2.94 10.68
C GLN A 140 -10.19 2.73 10.57
N ASP A 141 -10.97 3.22 11.53
CA ASP A 141 -12.43 3.12 11.51
C ASP A 141 -13.02 3.91 10.34
N VAL A 142 -12.56 5.14 10.12
CA VAL A 142 -12.92 5.94 8.94
C VAL A 142 -12.64 5.18 7.64
N LEU A 143 -11.46 4.57 7.51
CA LEU A 143 -11.11 3.78 6.32
C LEU A 143 -11.96 2.50 6.19
N ARG A 144 -12.39 1.88 7.30
CA ARG A 144 -13.27 0.70 7.29
C ARG A 144 -14.68 1.06 6.81
N TRP A 145 -15.24 2.17 7.27
CA TRP A 145 -16.57 2.64 6.86
C TRP A 145 -16.64 2.90 5.35
N ASN A 146 -15.56 3.41 4.78
CA ASN A 146 -15.52 3.83 3.39
C ASN A 146 -15.18 2.72 2.39
N LEU A 147 -14.76 1.54 2.85
CA LEU A 147 -14.39 0.40 2.02
C LEU A 147 -13.30 0.73 0.97
N GLY A 148 -12.64 -0.29 0.42
CA GLY A 148 -11.64 -0.11 -0.64
C GLY A 148 -10.24 0.34 -0.18
N TYR A 149 -10.08 1.02 0.95
CA TYR A 149 -8.76 1.40 1.46
C TYR A 149 -8.15 0.34 2.38
N ALA A 150 -6.81 0.25 2.36
CA ALA A 150 -6.08 -0.55 3.34
C ALA A 150 -6.04 0.17 4.70
N THR A 151 -6.29 -0.57 5.77
CA THR A 151 -6.32 -0.07 7.17
C THR A 151 -4.99 -0.26 7.90
N THR A 152 -4.00 -0.85 7.25
CA THR A 152 -2.66 -1.09 7.82
C THR A 152 -1.69 0.01 7.38
N GLY A 153 -0.77 0.39 8.26
CA GLY A 153 0.25 1.40 7.96
C GLY A 153 0.61 2.26 9.16
N THR A 154 1.53 3.20 8.94
CA THR A 154 1.83 4.27 9.91
C THR A 154 0.74 5.33 9.90
N LYS A 155 0.71 6.21 10.92
CA LYS A 155 -0.27 7.32 11.00
C LYS A 155 -0.27 8.15 9.72
N ASP A 156 0.90 8.50 9.21
CA ASP A 156 1.05 9.31 7.99
C ASP A 156 0.42 8.64 6.75
N VAL A 157 0.59 7.32 6.62
CA VAL A 157 -0.02 6.55 5.52
C VAL A 157 -1.55 6.54 5.64
N LEU A 158 -2.07 6.32 6.85
CA LEU A 158 -3.53 6.33 7.08
C LEU A 158 -4.12 7.72 6.84
N LEU A 159 -3.44 8.78 7.28
CA LEU A 159 -3.85 10.17 7.04
C LEU A 159 -3.95 10.47 5.54
N VAL A 160 -2.93 10.14 4.75
CA VAL A 160 -2.95 10.37 3.30
C VAL A 160 -4.12 9.63 2.63
N ARG A 161 -4.44 8.41 3.09
CA ARG A 161 -5.60 7.64 2.58
C ARG A 161 -6.93 8.30 2.96
N CYS A 162 -7.08 8.78 4.19
CA CYS A 162 -8.29 9.48 4.62
C CYS A 162 -8.48 10.80 3.86
N ILE A 163 -7.39 11.56 3.66
CA ILE A 163 -7.41 12.82 2.90
C ILE A 163 -7.78 12.56 1.44
N ASP A 164 -7.18 11.54 0.80
CA ASP A 164 -7.53 11.15 -0.57
C ASP A 164 -9.01 10.80 -0.69
N GLY A 165 -9.52 9.98 0.24
CA GLY A 165 -10.91 9.59 0.25
C GLY A 165 -11.87 10.73 0.51
N HIS A 166 -11.51 11.68 1.37
CA HIS A 166 -12.31 12.86 1.67
C HIS A 166 -12.46 13.77 0.44
N VAL A 167 -11.37 13.99 -0.29
CA VAL A 167 -11.37 14.89 -1.46
C VAL A 167 -11.97 14.20 -2.69
N ASN A 168 -11.55 12.96 -2.97
CA ASN A 168 -11.87 12.27 -4.22
C ASN A 168 -13.05 11.29 -4.10
N GLY A 169 -13.39 10.87 -2.89
CA GLY A 169 -14.38 9.84 -2.62
C GLY A 169 -13.79 8.44 -2.43
N ARG A 170 -14.68 7.48 -2.21
CA ARG A 170 -14.36 6.06 -1.94
C ARG A 170 -13.84 5.38 -3.20
N LEU A 171 -12.90 4.45 -3.09
CA LEU A 171 -12.43 3.68 -4.24
C LEU A 171 -13.48 2.63 -4.64
N ALA A 172 -13.88 2.63 -5.91
CA ALA A 172 -14.75 1.58 -6.46
C ALA A 172 -13.99 0.24 -6.63
N ARG A 173 -14.70 -0.81 -7.06
CA ARG A 173 -14.04 -2.04 -7.51
C ARG A 173 -13.23 -1.79 -8.79
N CYS A 174 -12.23 -2.65 -9.00
CA CYS A 174 -11.43 -2.60 -10.21
C CYS A 174 -12.32 -2.75 -11.45
N PRO A 175 -12.29 -1.85 -12.44
CA PRO A 175 -13.16 -1.94 -13.60
C PRO A 175 -12.77 -3.07 -14.57
N VAL A 176 -11.55 -3.62 -14.44
CA VAL A 176 -11.04 -4.69 -15.31
C VAL A 176 -11.42 -6.07 -14.79
N CYS A 177 -11.16 -6.35 -13.52
CA CYS A 177 -11.48 -7.66 -12.93
C CYS A 177 -12.76 -7.66 -12.10
N SER A 178 -13.34 -6.50 -11.79
CA SER A 178 -14.58 -6.26 -11.02
C SER A 178 -14.65 -6.87 -9.61
N GLN A 179 -13.66 -7.67 -9.23
CA GLN A 179 -13.53 -8.31 -7.92
C GLN A 179 -12.42 -7.66 -7.09
N GLY A 180 -11.31 -7.30 -7.74
CA GLY A 180 -10.14 -6.77 -7.08
C GLY A 180 -10.41 -5.43 -6.39
N LYS A 181 -9.81 -5.26 -5.21
CA LYS A 181 -9.82 -3.98 -4.47
C LYS A 181 -8.74 -3.06 -5.04
N LEU A 182 -9.15 -1.85 -5.42
CA LEU A 182 -8.24 -0.78 -5.77
C LEU A 182 -7.62 -0.21 -4.51
N GLY A 183 -6.33 0.13 -4.55
CA GLY A 183 -5.64 0.78 -3.44
C GLY A 183 -4.63 1.80 -3.93
N LEU A 184 -4.38 2.82 -3.11
CA LEU A 184 -3.29 3.76 -3.30
C LEU A 184 -1.95 3.02 -3.27
N SER A 185 -1.06 3.35 -4.20
CA SER A 185 0.28 2.77 -4.19
C SER A 185 1.11 3.38 -3.08
N ASP A 186 1.67 2.53 -2.22
CA ASP A 186 2.59 2.98 -1.17
C ASP A 186 3.97 3.39 -1.72
N GLU A 187 4.22 3.19 -3.01
CA GLU A 187 5.50 3.51 -3.67
C GLU A 187 5.61 4.97 -4.07
N ASP A 188 4.50 5.59 -4.45
CA ASP A 188 4.40 6.99 -4.89
C ASP A 188 3.55 7.83 -3.92
N ALA A 189 3.34 7.32 -2.71
CA ALA A 189 2.48 7.92 -1.69
C ALA A 189 1.08 8.28 -2.22
N GLY A 190 0.50 7.42 -3.06
CA GLY A 190 -0.88 7.52 -3.53
C GLY A 190 -1.10 8.35 -4.78
N ASP A 191 -0.08 8.56 -5.61
CA ASP A 191 -0.25 9.22 -6.91
C ASP A 191 -0.81 8.25 -7.96
N THR A 192 -0.58 6.95 -7.80
CA THR A 192 -1.22 5.90 -8.59
C THR A 192 -2.13 5.01 -7.75
N ILE A 193 -3.18 4.52 -8.39
CA ILE A 193 -4.08 3.50 -7.87
C ILE A 193 -3.78 2.19 -8.58
N LYS A 194 -3.55 1.13 -7.81
CA LYS A 194 -3.24 -0.21 -8.31
C LYS A 194 -4.29 -1.21 -7.83
N CYS A 195 -4.66 -2.16 -8.68
CA CYS A 195 -5.49 -3.28 -8.28
C CYS A 195 -4.64 -4.36 -7.62
N GLY A 196 -5.03 -4.80 -6.41
CA GLY A 196 -4.33 -5.87 -5.70
C GLY A 196 -4.58 -7.28 -6.23
N GLY A 197 -5.44 -7.44 -7.24
CA GLY A 197 -5.98 -8.73 -7.68
C GLY A 197 -7.13 -9.23 -6.79
N TYR A 198 -7.56 -10.46 -7.01
CA TYR A 198 -8.60 -11.13 -6.21
C TYR A 198 -8.18 -12.56 -5.91
N TRP A 199 -8.83 -13.18 -4.92
CA TRP A 199 -8.66 -14.60 -4.63
C TRP A 199 -9.72 -15.36 -5.43
N ASP A 200 -9.27 -16.25 -6.31
CA ASP A 200 -10.13 -17.11 -7.09
C ASP A 200 -10.36 -18.40 -6.30
N GLU A 201 -11.59 -18.60 -5.81
CA GLU A 201 -11.94 -19.76 -4.99
C GLU A 201 -11.91 -21.07 -5.80
N ASP A 202 -12.26 -21.00 -7.09
CA ASP A 202 -12.28 -22.17 -7.97
C ASP A 202 -10.86 -22.66 -8.27
N LEU A 203 -9.93 -21.73 -8.47
CA LEU A 203 -8.52 -22.04 -8.71
C LEU A 203 -7.69 -22.13 -7.42
N ASN A 204 -8.29 -21.82 -6.26
CA ASN A 204 -7.65 -21.71 -4.96
C ASN A 204 -6.32 -20.92 -4.99
N MET A 205 -6.29 -19.85 -5.79
CA MET A 205 -5.09 -19.03 -5.99
C MET A 205 -5.43 -17.55 -6.17
N LYS A 206 -4.43 -16.70 -5.92
CA LYS A 206 -4.57 -15.26 -6.12
C LYS A 206 -4.38 -14.90 -7.60
N THR A 207 -5.48 -14.56 -8.27
CA THR A 207 -5.44 -14.01 -9.63
C THR A 207 -4.94 -12.56 -9.58
N LYS A 208 -3.79 -12.32 -10.21
CA LYS A 208 -3.18 -10.98 -10.31
C LYS A 208 -3.94 -10.14 -11.33
N CYS A 209 -4.15 -8.87 -11.01
CA CYS A 209 -4.69 -7.88 -11.94
C CYS A 209 -3.62 -6.82 -12.17
N THR A 210 -3.42 -6.40 -13.43
CA THR A 210 -2.41 -5.41 -13.82
C THR A 210 -2.96 -3.98 -13.89
N TYR A 211 -4.24 -3.79 -13.56
CA TYR A 211 -4.88 -2.48 -13.62
C TYR A 211 -4.16 -1.47 -12.72
N THR A 212 -3.68 -0.40 -13.36
CA THR A 212 -3.00 0.72 -12.72
C THR A 212 -3.40 2.00 -13.43
N VAL A 213 -3.79 3.03 -12.67
CA VAL A 213 -4.21 4.33 -13.20
C VAL A 213 -3.74 5.48 -12.30
N PRO A 214 -3.61 6.71 -12.84
CA PRO A 214 -3.41 7.90 -12.01
C PRO A 214 -4.56 8.09 -11.02
N ASN A 215 -4.26 8.63 -9.84
CA ASN A 215 -5.25 8.86 -8.78
C ASN A 215 -6.48 9.67 -9.27
N SER A 216 -6.25 10.72 -10.05
CA SER A 216 -7.29 11.57 -10.62
C SER A 216 -8.26 10.86 -11.57
N SER A 217 -7.86 9.73 -12.16
CA SER A 217 -8.65 8.97 -13.14
C SER A 217 -9.26 7.69 -12.56
N ALA A 218 -9.04 7.43 -11.27
CA ALA A 218 -9.55 6.22 -10.64
C ALA A 218 -11.08 6.28 -10.49
N PRO A 219 -11.80 5.15 -10.63
CA PRO A 219 -13.23 5.12 -10.40
C PRO A 219 -13.53 5.32 -8.91
N ARG A 220 -14.34 6.34 -8.61
CA ARG A 220 -14.69 6.76 -7.25
C ARG A 220 -16.20 6.67 -6.99
N LEU A 221 -16.55 6.43 -5.73
CA LEU A 221 -17.93 6.42 -5.22
C LEU A 221 -18.10 7.51 -4.17
N LYS A 222 -19.27 8.15 -4.17
CA LYS A 222 -19.70 9.14 -3.17
C LYS A 222 -20.91 8.59 -2.41
N PRO A 223 -21.22 9.06 -1.19
CA PRO A 223 -20.45 10.02 -0.38
C PRO A 223 -19.23 9.38 0.31
N TRP A 224 -18.36 10.21 0.89
CA TRP A 224 -17.30 9.77 1.83
C TRP A 224 -17.80 9.97 3.27
N TYR A 225 -17.63 8.97 4.11
CA TYR A 225 -18.12 8.96 5.49
C TYR A 225 -17.01 9.33 6.46
N ALA A 226 -17.05 10.54 7.02
CA ALA A 226 -16.09 10.96 8.05
C ALA A 226 -16.45 10.45 9.45
N GLU A 227 -17.72 10.08 9.66
CA GLU A 227 -18.28 9.52 10.89
C GLU A 227 -18.90 8.15 10.59
N GLU A 228 -19.28 7.43 11.65
CA GLU A 228 -19.87 6.11 11.50
C GLU A 228 -21.18 6.21 10.70
N PRO A 229 -21.26 5.58 9.51
CA PRO A 229 -22.49 5.58 8.73
C PRO A 229 -23.60 4.85 9.47
N SER A 230 -24.86 5.19 9.16
CA SER A 230 -26.00 4.44 9.69
C SER A 230 -25.95 2.97 9.22
N GLU A 231 -26.67 2.08 9.90
CA GLU A 231 -26.75 0.68 9.47
C GLU A 231 -27.35 0.54 8.08
N GLU A 232 -28.34 1.38 7.73
CA GLU A 232 -28.93 1.42 6.38
C GLU A 232 -27.89 1.81 5.33
N GLU A 233 -27.10 2.85 5.57
CA GLU A 233 -26.03 3.27 4.65
C GLU A 233 -24.94 2.19 4.51
N LYS A 234 -24.60 1.50 5.61
CA LYS A 234 -23.65 0.38 5.58
C LYS A 234 -24.18 -0.77 4.72
N GLU A 235 -25.47 -1.06 4.77
CA GLU A 235 -26.10 -2.09 3.94
C GLU A 235 -26.13 -1.70 2.47
N GLU A 236 -26.54 -0.48 2.13
CA GLU A 236 -26.52 0.03 0.76
C GLU A 236 -25.11 0.00 0.14
N MET A 237 -24.09 0.37 0.92
CA MET A 237 -22.68 0.30 0.48
C MET A 237 -22.22 -1.13 0.19
N LYS A 238 -22.62 -2.09 1.03
CA LYS A 238 -22.31 -3.51 0.84
C LYS A 238 -23.05 -4.04 -0.37
N GLU A 239 -24.33 -3.74 -0.51
CA GLU A 239 -25.15 -4.20 -1.63
C GLU A 239 -24.61 -3.68 -2.96
N PHE A 240 -24.30 -2.39 -3.06
CA PHE A 240 -23.68 -1.83 -4.26
C PHE A 240 -22.34 -2.49 -4.60
N THR A 241 -21.54 -2.80 -3.57
CA THR A 241 -20.26 -3.50 -3.74
C THR A 241 -20.45 -4.94 -4.23
N GLU A 242 -21.47 -5.64 -3.74
CA GLU A 242 -21.82 -6.98 -4.21
C GLU A 242 -22.41 -6.96 -5.62
N GLN A 243 -23.23 -5.96 -5.98
CA GLN A 243 -23.72 -5.77 -7.35
C GLN A 243 -22.55 -5.56 -8.34
N GLN A 244 -21.53 -4.76 -7.98
CA GLN A 244 -20.32 -4.61 -8.81
C GLN A 244 -19.56 -5.93 -9.00
N LYS A 245 -19.51 -6.79 -7.97
CA LYS A 245 -18.92 -8.13 -8.10
C LYS A 245 -19.80 -9.08 -8.92
N ALA A 246 -21.12 -8.97 -8.82
CA ALA A 246 -22.07 -9.81 -9.55
C ALA A 246 -21.98 -9.57 -11.06
N LEU A 247 -21.82 -8.31 -11.49
CA LEU A 247 -21.51 -7.99 -12.89
C LEU A 247 -20.24 -8.68 -13.39
N ALA A 248 -19.23 -8.86 -12.54
CA ALA A 248 -17.96 -9.52 -12.88
C ALA A 248 -18.11 -10.99 -13.26
N THR A 249 -19.06 -11.68 -12.63
CA THR A 249 -19.24 -13.14 -12.74
C THR A 249 -20.27 -13.52 -13.79
N GLY A 250 -20.78 -12.54 -14.56
CA GLY A 250 -21.88 -12.76 -15.50
C GLY A 250 -23.22 -13.06 -14.84
N LYS A 251 -23.30 -13.03 -13.50
CA LYS A 251 -24.53 -13.21 -12.73
C LYS A 251 -25.17 -11.84 -12.50
N SER A 252 -25.69 -11.23 -13.56
CA SER A 252 -26.58 -10.09 -13.37
C SER A 252 -27.87 -10.58 -12.68
N PRO A 253 -28.37 -9.90 -11.62
CA PRO A 253 -29.65 -10.24 -11.01
C PRO A 253 -30.83 -10.08 -11.99
N ASN A 254 -30.64 -9.23 -13.01
CA ASN A 254 -31.45 -9.21 -14.22
C ASN A 254 -30.64 -9.91 -15.31
N GLY A 255 -30.88 -11.20 -15.54
CA GLY A 255 -30.23 -11.95 -16.62
C GLY A 255 -30.27 -11.20 -17.96
N PRO A 256 -29.44 -11.59 -18.94
CA PRO A 256 -29.46 -10.93 -20.25
C PRO A 256 -30.89 -10.83 -20.76
N PRO A 257 -31.34 -9.65 -21.25
CA PRO A 257 -32.68 -9.46 -21.79
C PRO A 257 -33.05 -10.63 -22.70
N SER A 258 -34.25 -11.20 -22.52
CA SER A 258 -34.66 -12.42 -23.23
C SER A 258 -34.52 -12.30 -24.75
N GLU A 259 -34.64 -11.08 -25.27
CA GLU A 259 -34.41 -10.72 -26.67
C GLU A 259 -32.99 -11.03 -27.17
N LEU A 260 -31.96 -10.79 -26.34
CA LEU A 260 -30.57 -11.07 -26.71
C LEU A 260 -30.26 -12.57 -26.71
N LEU A 261 -30.87 -13.33 -25.78
CA LEU A 261 -30.77 -14.80 -25.78
C LEU A 261 -31.48 -15.42 -26.99
N GLN A 262 -32.64 -14.87 -27.36
CA GLN A 262 -33.36 -15.30 -28.55
C GLN A 262 -32.63 -14.92 -29.85
N ALA A 263 -31.94 -13.78 -29.88
CA ALA A 263 -31.11 -13.39 -31.02
C ALA A 263 -29.86 -14.26 -31.13
N ALA A 264 -29.21 -14.59 -30.02
CA ALA A 264 -28.06 -15.49 -29.98
C ALA A 264 -28.40 -16.91 -30.45
N GLY A 265 -29.58 -17.43 -30.09
CA GLY A 265 -30.06 -18.73 -30.56
C GLY A 265 -30.48 -18.78 -32.03
N LYS A 266 -30.60 -17.63 -32.70
CA LYS A 266 -30.90 -17.50 -34.14
C LYS A 266 -29.65 -17.25 -34.98
N LEU A 267 -28.49 -17.03 -34.36
CA LEU A 267 -27.24 -16.92 -35.07
C LEU A 267 -26.77 -18.33 -35.41
N ASP A 268 -26.79 -18.63 -36.70
CA ASP A 268 -26.21 -19.84 -37.26
C ASP A 268 -24.69 -19.67 -37.23
N TRP A 269 -24.03 -20.37 -36.31
CA TRP A 269 -22.58 -20.37 -36.23
C TRP A 269 -22.07 -21.38 -37.25
N PRO A 270 -21.09 -21.03 -38.10
CA PRO A 270 -20.50 -22.00 -39.00
C PRO A 270 -19.90 -23.13 -38.16
N ASP A 271 -20.29 -24.37 -38.47
CA ASP A 271 -19.74 -25.56 -37.85
C ASP A 271 -18.21 -25.51 -37.96
N THR A 272 -17.54 -25.47 -36.80
CA THR A 272 -16.08 -25.66 -36.69
C THR A 272 -15.72 -27.13 -36.77
#